data_AF-A0A2K6VW64-F1
#
_entry.id   AF-A0A2K6VW64-F1
#
_cell.length_a   1.000
_cell.length_b   1.000
_cell.length_c   1.000
_cell.angle_alpha   90.00
_cell.angle_beta   90.00
_cell.angle_gamma   90.00
#
_symmetry.space_group_name_H-M   'P 1'
#
loop_
_entity.id
_entity.type
_entity.pdbx_description
1 polymer ?
#
loop_
_entity_poly.entity_id
_entity_poly.type
_entity_poly.pdbx_seq_one_letter_code
_entity_poly.pdbx_strand_id
1 'polypeptide(L)'
;MEEINGERLDVNEEKVPKLPSDIAAEVTKEQKLKHVEISEKNILPTTLDICQEKIDCELKEEIRMHDRGKLRHADVVEKNVLPKPEDMYREKVDENLKGEIKTHDTNKLRHAEVVEKNILPTSVDIAREKVPALIANFDTEKLKHVDPVVKIALPSANDVIREQEELKIEISGKNKMAT
;
A
#
# COMPACT_ATOMS: atom_id res chain seq x y z
N MET A 1 -39.31 -45.30 -60.55
CA MET A 1 -40.19 -46.12 -59.70
C MET A 1 -39.25 -46.96 -58.85
N GLU A 2 -38.81 -46.44 -57.72
CA GLU A 2 -38.04 -47.21 -56.74
C GLU A 2 -38.92 -47.35 -55.50
N GLU A 3 -39.36 -48.58 -55.26
CA GLU A 3 -40.17 -48.98 -54.12
C GLU A 3 -39.28 -49.01 -52.88
N ILE A 4 -39.55 -48.08 -51.95
CA ILE A 4 -38.85 -47.98 -50.68
C ILE A 4 -39.48 -49.04 -49.76
N ASN A 5 -38.80 -50.17 -49.61
CA ASN A 5 -39.19 -51.25 -48.70
C ASN A 5 -39.30 -50.72 -47.26
N GLY A 6 -40.53 -50.73 -46.74
CA GLY A 6 -40.87 -50.33 -45.37
C GLY A 6 -40.45 -51.37 -44.36
N GLU A 7 -39.16 -51.41 -44.02
CA GLU A 7 -38.67 -52.15 -42.87
C GLU A 7 -39.01 -51.33 -41.61
N ARG A 8 -40.20 -51.60 -41.06
CA ARG A 8 -40.72 -51.04 -39.81
C ARG A 8 -39.82 -51.53 -38.68
N LEU A 9 -38.87 -50.69 -38.26
CA LEU A 9 -38.04 -50.91 -37.08
C LEU A 9 -38.96 -51.13 -35.87
N ASP A 10 -38.88 -52.31 -35.27
CA ASP A 10 -39.45 -52.60 -33.96
C ASP A 10 -38.80 -51.66 -32.95
N VAL A 11 -39.51 -50.59 -32.63
CA VAL A 11 -39.12 -49.65 -31.58
C VAL A 11 -39.29 -50.41 -30.27
N ASN A 12 -38.17 -50.88 -29.72
CA ASN A 12 -38.09 -51.38 -28.35
C ASN A 12 -38.87 -50.41 -27.46
N GLU A 13 -39.87 -50.92 -26.76
CA GLU A 13 -40.63 -50.17 -25.74
C GLU A 13 -39.72 -49.86 -24.56
N GLU A 14 -38.71 -49.01 -24.79
CA GLU A 14 -37.89 -48.43 -23.75
C GLU A 14 -38.83 -47.61 -22.89
N LYS A 15 -38.93 -48.04 -21.62
CA LYS A 15 -39.90 -47.60 -20.63
C LYS A 15 -39.72 -46.11 -20.36
N VAL A 16 -40.29 -45.27 -21.24
CA VAL A 16 -40.27 -43.82 -21.12
C VAL A 16 -40.83 -43.45 -19.76
N PRO A 17 -40.16 -42.57 -19.01
CA PRO A 17 -40.58 -42.19 -17.67
C PRO A 17 -42.00 -41.61 -17.74
N LYS A 18 -42.98 -42.40 -17.29
CA LYS A 18 -44.37 -41.97 -17.19
C LYS A 18 -44.48 -40.98 -16.04
N LEU A 19 -45.21 -39.89 -16.26
CA LEU A 19 -45.60 -38.98 -15.19
C LEU A 19 -46.27 -39.79 -14.06
N PRO A 20 -45.83 -39.64 -12.80
CA PRO A 20 -46.53 -40.21 -11.65
C PRO A 20 -48.02 -39.89 -11.74
N SER A 21 -48.87 -40.87 -11.40
CA SER A 21 -50.33 -40.78 -11.51
C SER A 21 -50.90 -39.49 -10.91
N ASP A 22 -50.31 -39.04 -9.81
CA ASP A 22 -50.76 -37.89 -9.05
C ASP A 22 -50.52 -36.57 -9.83
N ILE A 23 -49.37 -36.46 -10.51
CA ILE A 23 -49.03 -35.31 -11.36
C ILE A 23 -49.88 -35.34 -12.63
N ALA A 24 -50.09 -36.52 -13.22
CA ALA A 24 -50.95 -36.67 -14.39
C ALA A 24 -52.39 -36.25 -14.09
N ALA A 25 -52.90 -36.58 -12.90
CA ALA A 25 -54.21 -36.14 -12.43
C ALA A 25 -54.27 -34.63 -12.15
N GLU A 26 -53.20 -34.02 -11.63
CA GLU A 26 -53.18 -32.58 -11.32
C GLU A 26 -53.05 -31.70 -12.58
N VAL A 27 -52.24 -32.10 -13.57
CA VAL A 27 -52.07 -31.38 -14.84
C VAL A 27 -53.37 -31.34 -15.66
N THR A 28 -54.24 -32.33 -15.47
CA THR A 28 -55.54 -32.41 -16.14
C THR A 28 -56.66 -31.66 -15.41
N LYS A 29 -56.41 -31.15 -14.18
CA LYS A 29 -57.35 -30.28 -13.49
C LYS A 29 -57.29 -28.86 -14.05
N GLU A 30 -58.45 -28.24 -14.16
CA GLU A 30 -58.58 -26.84 -14.57
C GLU A 30 -57.95 -25.93 -13.51
N GLN A 31 -56.75 -25.40 -13.79
CA GLN A 31 -56.08 -24.43 -12.92
C GLN A 31 -56.57 -23.02 -13.23
N LYS A 32 -57.17 -22.37 -12.22
CA LYS A 32 -57.50 -20.94 -12.29
C LYS A 32 -56.23 -20.11 -12.10
N LEU A 33 -55.46 -19.93 -13.17
CA LEU A 33 -54.32 -19.01 -13.17
C LEU A 33 -54.83 -17.56 -13.14
N LYS A 34 -54.11 -16.69 -12.43
CA LYS A 34 -54.40 -15.25 -12.44
C LYS A 34 -54.16 -14.72 -13.85
N HIS A 35 -55.13 -13.99 -14.40
CA HIS A 35 -54.93 -13.25 -15.63
C HIS A 35 -53.83 -12.20 -15.44
N VAL A 36 -52.89 -12.13 -16.37
CA VAL A 36 -51.86 -11.08 -16.44
C VAL A 36 -52.10 -10.31 -17.73
N GLU A 37 -52.48 -9.05 -17.62
CA GLU A 37 -52.53 -8.15 -18.78
C GLU A 37 -51.09 -7.82 -19.22
N ILE A 38 -50.77 -8.13 -20.48
CA ILE A 38 -49.49 -7.77 -21.09
C ILE A 38 -49.70 -6.42 -21.79
N SER A 39 -48.90 -5.41 -21.42
CA SER A 39 -48.84 -4.14 -22.14
C SER A 39 -47.54 -4.05 -22.95
N GLU A 40 -47.66 -3.85 -24.26
CA GLU A 40 -46.52 -3.55 -25.13
C GLU A 40 -46.13 -2.08 -24.96
N LYS A 41 -44.88 -1.83 -24.57
CA LYS A 41 -44.35 -0.46 -24.47
C LYS A 41 -43.88 0.00 -25.85
N ASN A 42 -44.77 0.64 -26.60
CA ASN A 42 -44.40 1.41 -27.79
C ASN A 42 -43.74 2.73 -27.36
N ILE A 43 -42.44 2.69 -27.04
CA ILE A 43 -41.66 3.91 -26.78
C ILE A 43 -41.37 4.59 -28.11
N LEU A 44 -42.02 5.73 -28.35
CA LEU A 44 -41.64 6.63 -29.43
C LEU A 44 -40.32 7.32 -29.04
N PRO A 45 -39.44 7.63 -30.01
CA PRO A 45 -38.25 8.44 -29.74
C PRO A 45 -38.65 9.73 -29.04
N THR A 46 -37.94 10.05 -27.97
CA THR A 46 -38.09 11.32 -27.27
C THR A 46 -37.59 12.44 -28.18
N THR A 47 -38.07 13.67 -27.97
CA THR A 47 -37.50 14.86 -28.65
C THR A 47 -35.98 14.94 -28.51
N LEU A 48 -35.44 14.51 -27.36
CA LEU A 48 -34.00 14.42 -27.12
C LEU A 48 -33.30 13.46 -28.08
N ASP A 49 -33.86 12.28 -28.30
CA ASP A 49 -33.28 11.24 -29.18
C ASP A 49 -33.16 11.76 -30.61
N ILE A 50 -34.22 12.42 -31.10
CA ILE A 50 -34.26 13.03 -32.45
C ILE A 50 -33.24 14.18 -32.56
N CYS A 51 -33.15 15.02 -31.53
CA CYS A 51 -32.18 16.12 -31.51
C CYS A 51 -30.74 15.62 -31.53
N GLN A 52 -30.42 14.59 -30.75
CA GLN A 52 -29.07 14.02 -30.71
C GLN A 52 -28.70 13.39 -32.06
N GLU A 53 -29.60 12.63 -32.68
CA GLU A 53 -29.34 12.01 -33.98
C GLU A 53 -29.13 13.05 -35.09
N LYS A 54 -29.85 14.17 -35.04
CA LYS A 54 -29.62 15.29 -35.98
C LYS A 54 -28.24 15.93 -35.80
N ILE A 55 -27.83 16.19 -34.55
CA ILE A 55 -26.49 16.73 -34.24
C ILE A 55 -25.40 15.79 -34.76
N ASP A 56 -25.55 14.49 -34.52
CA ASP A 56 -24.59 13.48 -34.98
C ASP A 56 -24.51 13.41 -36.51
N CYS A 57 -25.65 13.54 -37.20
CA CYS A 57 -25.70 13.62 -38.66
C CYS A 57 -24.98 14.87 -39.19
N GLU A 58 -25.29 16.05 -38.63
CA GLU A 58 -24.67 17.31 -39.04
C GLU A 58 -23.15 17.31 -38.81
N LEU A 59 -22.68 16.78 -37.67
CA LEU A 59 -21.26 16.67 -37.36
C LEU A 59 -20.53 15.71 -38.31
N LYS A 60 -21.14 14.56 -38.64
CA LYS A 60 -20.59 13.62 -39.63
C LYS A 60 -20.45 14.25 -41.01
N GLU A 61 -21.44 15.04 -41.40
CA GLU A 61 -21.42 15.80 -42.66
C GLU A 61 -20.32 16.87 -42.66
N GLU A 62 -20.17 17.63 -41.58
CA GLU A 62 -19.10 18.62 -41.44
C GLU A 62 -17.71 17.98 -41.50
N ILE A 63 -17.49 16.86 -40.80
CA ILE A 63 -16.22 16.10 -40.84
C ILE A 63 -15.94 15.58 -42.25
N ARG A 64 -16.96 15.09 -42.96
CA ARG A 64 -16.82 14.59 -44.34
C ARG A 64 -16.49 15.71 -45.33
N MET A 65 -17.09 16.88 -45.14
CA MET A 65 -16.89 18.07 -45.98
C MET A 65 -15.68 18.91 -45.53
N HIS A 66 -15.00 18.54 -44.44
CA HIS A 66 -13.86 19.28 -43.92
C HIS A 66 -12.71 19.29 -44.94
N ASP A 67 -12.34 20.48 -45.39
CA ASP A 67 -11.23 20.71 -46.30
C ASP A 67 -9.90 20.47 -45.57
N ARG A 68 -9.24 19.36 -45.91
CA ARG A 68 -7.92 18.98 -45.37
C ARG A 68 -6.84 20.04 -45.63
N GLY A 69 -7.00 20.88 -46.65
CA GLY A 69 -6.08 21.99 -46.95
C GLY A 69 -6.11 23.12 -45.90
N LYS A 70 -7.14 23.16 -45.04
CA LYS A 70 -7.23 24.09 -43.91
C LYS A 70 -6.51 23.58 -42.65
N LEU A 71 -6.06 22.33 -42.65
CA LEU A 71 -5.22 21.81 -41.58
C LEU A 71 -3.85 22.46 -41.65
N ARG A 72 -3.34 22.93 -40.51
CA ARG A 72 -2.00 23.51 -40.44
C ARG A 72 -0.98 22.43 -40.78
N HIS A 73 -0.06 22.73 -41.69
CA HIS A 73 1.08 21.84 -41.93
C HIS A 73 1.96 21.79 -40.69
N ALA A 74 2.40 20.59 -40.34
CA ALA A 74 3.41 20.36 -39.33
C ALA A 74 4.67 19.85 -40.03
N ASP A 75 5.75 20.62 -39.96
CA ASP A 75 7.04 20.21 -40.50
C ASP A 75 7.63 19.12 -39.61
N VAL A 76 7.70 17.89 -40.13
CA VAL A 76 8.31 16.75 -39.43
C VAL A 76 9.78 16.68 -39.81
N VAL A 77 10.67 16.94 -38.84
CA VAL A 77 12.12 16.76 -39.00
C VAL A 77 12.53 15.46 -38.33
N GLU A 78 12.83 14.43 -39.13
CA GLU A 78 13.42 13.18 -38.64
C GLU A 78 14.88 13.42 -38.24
N LYS A 79 15.21 13.22 -36.95
CA LYS A 79 16.58 13.40 -36.44
C LYS A 79 17.30 12.05 -36.41
N ASN A 80 17.94 11.72 -37.53
CA ASN A 80 18.87 10.59 -37.62
C ASN A 80 20.25 11.00 -37.09
N VAL A 81 20.45 10.87 -35.77
CA VAL A 81 21.75 11.12 -35.14
C VAL A 81 22.60 9.85 -35.20
N LEU A 82 23.71 9.91 -35.93
CA LEU A 82 24.70 8.83 -35.92
C LEU A 82 25.42 8.79 -34.57
N PRO A 83 25.81 7.59 -34.09
CA PRO A 83 26.65 7.47 -32.88
C PRO A 83 27.90 8.33 -32.99
N LYS A 84 28.23 9.05 -31.93
CA LYS A 84 29.47 9.83 -31.86
C LYS A 84 30.65 8.88 -31.68
N PRO A 85 31.88 9.27 -32.05
CA PRO A 85 33.08 8.47 -31.78
C PRO A 85 33.24 8.07 -30.32
N GLU A 86 32.80 8.93 -29.39
CA GLU A 86 32.78 8.66 -27.96
C GLU A 86 31.83 7.51 -27.59
N ASP A 87 30.68 7.41 -28.26
CA ASP A 87 29.72 6.32 -28.01
C ASP A 87 30.33 4.97 -28.40
N MET A 88 31.03 4.93 -29.55
CA MET A 88 31.75 3.74 -30.00
C MET A 88 32.92 3.37 -29.07
N TYR A 89 33.63 4.37 -28.55
CA TYR A 89 34.72 4.14 -27.60
C TYR A 89 34.20 3.52 -26.30
N ARG A 90 33.12 4.08 -25.73
CA ARG A 90 32.49 3.53 -24.52
C ARG A 90 32.01 2.09 -24.72
N GLU A 91 31.36 1.80 -25.85
CA GLU A 91 30.92 0.44 -26.19
C GLU A 91 32.10 -0.53 -26.26
N LYS A 92 33.20 -0.13 -26.93
CA LYS A 92 34.40 -0.97 -27.04
C LYS A 92 35.07 -1.22 -25.67
N VAL A 93 35.08 -0.23 -24.78
CA VAL A 93 35.60 -0.38 -23.42
C VAL A 93 34.72 -1.34 -22.61
N ASP A 94 33.40 -1.22 -22.71
CA ASP A 94 32.44 -2.09 -22.01
C ASP A 94 32.57 -3.55 -22.46
N GLU A 95 32.66 -3.79 -23.77
CA GLU A 95 32.88 -5.14 -24.32
C GLU A 95 34.22 -5.74 -23.89
N ASN A 96 35.29 -4.95 -23.85
CA ASN A 96 36.58 -5.41 -23.34
C ASN A 96 36.50 -5.76 -21.85
N LEU A 97 35.89 -4.90 -21.03
CA LEU A 97 35.74 -5.12 -19.59
C LEU A 97 34.89 -6.38 -19.31
N LYS A 98 33.80 -6.60 -20.04
CA LYS A 98 33.01 -7.83 -19.95
C LYS A 98 33.84 -9.08 -20.29
N GLY A 99 34.68 -8.99 -21.32
CA GLY A 99 35.60 -10.07 -21.71
C GLY A 99 36.63 -10.38 -20.62
N GLU A 100 37.24 -9.35 -20.04
CA GLU A 100 38.20 -9.47 -18.95
C GLU A 100 37.55 -10.08 -17.69
N ILE A 101 36.34 -9.65 -17.32
CA ILE A 101 35.60 -10.21 -16.18
C ILE A 101 35.26 -11.68 -16.42
N LYS A 102 34.82 -12.03 -17.64
CA LYS A 102 34.47 -13.41 -18.00
C LYS A 102 35.67 -14.36 -18.00
N THR A 103 36.86 -13.85 -18.32
CA THR A 103 38.11 -14.63 -18.41
C THR A 103 39.01 -14.46 -17.20
N HIS A 104 38.59 -13.69 -16.19
CA HIS A 104 39.38 -13.42 -15.00
C HIS A 104 39.63 -14.70 -14.21
N ASP A 105 40.91 -15.07 -14.11
CA ASP A 105 41.37 -16.21 -13.32
C ASP A 105 41.39 -15.84 -11.83
N THR A 106 40.42 -16.37 -11.08
CA THR A 106 40.25 -16.12 -9.64
C THR A 106 41.44 -16.63 -8.81
N ASN A 107 42.27 -17.54 -9.34
CA ASN A 107 43.49 -17.99 -8.66
C ASN A 107 44.58 -16.91 -8.58
N LYS A 108 44.45 -15.82 -9.36
CA LYS A 108 45.35 -14.66 -9.31
C LYS A 108 44.96 -13.66 -8.22
N LEU A 109 43.81 -13.85 -7.55
CA LEU A 109 43.42 -13.03 -6.42
C LEU A 109 44.33 -13.31 -5.23
N ARG A 110 44.74 -12.24 -4.54
CA ARG A 110 45.52 -12.37 -3.30
C ARG A 110 44.64 -12.97 -2.21
N HIS A 111 45.17 -13.92 -1.45
CA HIS A 111 44.48 -14.43 -0.26
C HIS A 111 44.27 -13.30 0.76
N ALA A 112 43.05 -13.19 1.27
CA ALA A 112 42.69 -12.31 2.36
C ALA A 112 42.16 -13.16 3.52
N GLU A 113 42.78 -13.04 4.70
CA GLU A 113 42.32 -13.69 5.92
C GLU A 113 41.08 -12.95 6.45
N VAL A 114 39.95 -13.65 6.53
CA VAL A 114 38.68 -13.10 7.03
C VAL A 114 38.42 -13.65 8.43
N VAL A 115 38.38 -12.77 9.43
CA VAL A 115 38.02 -13.11 10.82
C VAL A 115 36.55 -12.78 11.05
N GLU A 116 35.68 -13.79 10.95
CA GLU A 116 34.27 -13.67 11.29
C GLU A 116 34.09 -13.74 12.81
N LYS A 117 33.64 -12.63 13.42
CA LYS A 117 33.41 -12.57 14.88
C LYS A 117 31.97 -12.91 15.22
N ASN A 118 31.68 -14.20 15.34
CA ASN A 118 30.42 -14.71 15.84
C ASN A 118 30.39 -14.69 17.39
N ILE A 119 30.35 -13.49 17.97
CA ILE A 119 30.16 -13.34 19.42
C ILE A 119 28.67 -13.38 19.75
N LEU A 120 28.29 -14.31 20.63
CA LEU A 120 26.95 -14.28 21.21
C LEU A 120 26.81 -13.03 22.11
N PRO A 121 25.62 -12.40 22.14
CA PRO A 121 25.36 -11.32 23.08
C PRO A 121 25.67 -11.75 24.51
N THR A 122 26.41 -10.91 25.24
CA THR A 122 26.66 -11.14 26.67
C THR A 122 25.38 -10.91 27.48
N SER A 123 25.34 -11.42 28.72
CA SER A 123 24.25 -11.11 29.64
C SER A 123 24.04 -9.61 29.85
N VAL A 124 25.13 -8.83 29.77
CA VAL A 124 25.10 -7.36 29.87
C VAL A 124 24.46 -6.74 28.63
N ASP A 125 24.78 -7.24 27.43
CA ASP A 125 24.15 -6.79 26.17
C ASP A 125 22.63 -6.99 26.23
N ILE A 126 22.22 -8.20 26.61
CA ILE A 126 20.80 -8.56 26.75
C ILE A 126 20.12 -7.70 27.82
N ALA A 127 20.77 -7.47 28.96
CA ALA A 127 20.20 -6.64 30.02
C ALA A 127 20.02 -5.20 29.57
N ARG A 128 21.03 -4.61 28.89
CA ARG A 128 20.94 -3.25 28.34
C ARG A 128 19.81 -3.10 27.33
N GLU A 129 19.66 -4.06 26.44
CA GLU A 129 18.59 -4.05 25.42
C GLU A 129 17.19 -4.15 26.03
N LYS A 130 17.05 -4.82 27.18
CA LYS A 130 15.77 -4.93 27.90
C LYS A 130 15.36 -3.67 28.67
N VAL A 131 16.26 -2.74 28.95
CA VAL A 131 15.97 -1.54 29.77
C VAL A 131 14.82 -0.68 29.20
N PRO A 132 14.80 -0.31 27.90
CA PRO A 132 13.71 0.50 27.36
C PRO A 132 12.33 -0.16 27.51
N ALA A 133 12.26 -1.48 27.31
CA ALA A 133 11.03 -2.24 27.48
C ALA A 133 10.58 -2.32 28.95
N LEU A 134 11.53 -2.42 29.89
CA LEU A 134 11.23 -2.38 31.32
C LEU A 134 10.72 -1.01 31.77
N ILE A 135 11.29 0.07 31.26
CA ILE A 135 10.84 1.44 31.54
C ILE A 135 9.45 1.67 30.97
N ALA A 136 9.20 1.26 29.72
CA ALA A 136 7.91 1.45 29.06
C ALA A 136 6.76 0.69 29.73
N ASN A 137 7.05 -0.48 30.31
CA ASN A 137 6.06 -1.34 30.96
C ASN A 137 6.10 -1.24 32.50
N PHE A 138 6.77 -0.23 33.06
CA PHE A 138 6.89 -0.07 34.50
C PHE A 138 5.54 0.38 35.11
N ASP A 139 5.00 -0.45 36.00
CA ASP A 139 3.75 -0.18 36.72
C ASP A 139 3.97 0.78 37.89
N THR A 140 3.53 2.03 37.72
CA THR A 140 3.66 3.09 38.72
C THR A 140 2.82 2.84 39.97
N GLU A 141 1.76 2.03 39.90
CA GLU A 141 0.88 1.74 41.05
C GLU A 141 1.59 0.88 42.11
N LYS A 142 2.72 0.25 41.75
CA LYS A 142 3.57 -0.49 42.68
C LYS A 142 4.48 0.41 43.51
N LEU A 143 4.58 1.70 43.18
CA LEU A 143 5.32 2.66 43.99
C LEU A 143 4.54 2.98 45.26
N LYS A 144 5.19 2.83 46.42
CA LYS A 144 4.60 3.28 47.68
C LYS A 144 4.54 4.79 47.66
N HIS A 145 3.35 5.34 47.95
CA HIS A 145 3.21 6.77 48.18
C HIS A 145 4.11 7.18 49.35
N VAL A 146 4.84 8.29 49.17
CA VAL A 146 5.65 8.91 50.20
C VAL A 146 5.25 10.38 50.25
N ASP A 147 4.66 10.80 51.36
CA ASP A 147 4.43 12.22 51.63
C ASP A 147 5.75 12.86 52.10
N PRO A 148 6.38 13.73 51.29
CA PRO A 148 7.66 14.33 51.67
C PRO A 148 7.45 15.31 52.84
N VAL A 149 8.12 15.08 53.97
CA VAL A 149 8.17 16.04 55.08
C VAL A 149 9.35 16.98 54.86
N VAL A 150 9.08 18.18 54.35
CA VAL A 150 10.10 19.24 54.24
C VAL A 150 10.34 19.81 55.64
N LYS A 151 11.45 19.40 56.27
CA LYS A 151 11.88 19.96 57.57
C LYS A 151 12.63 21.26 57.34
N ILE A 152 11.88 22.37 57.25
CA ILE A 152 12.47 23.71 57.35
C ILE A 152 12.55 24.05 58.84
N ALA A 153 13.73 23.95 59.43
CA ALA A 153 13.99 24.52 60.75
C ALA A 153 14.24 26.02 60.57
N LEU A 154 13.30 26.85 61.05
CA LEU A 154 13.58 28.28 61.21
C LEU A 154 14.59 28.44 62.36
N PRO A 155 15.59 29.33 62.23
CA PRO A 155 16.56 29.56 63.31
C PRO A 155 15.84 30.02 64.58
N SER A 156 16.25 29.48 65.74
CA SER A 156 15.72 29.89 67.05
C SER A 156 16.19 31.30 67.40
N ALA A 157 15.46 31.99 68.27
CA ALA A 157 15.91 33.27 68.83
C ALA A 157 17.31 33.14 69.47
N ASN A 158 17.61 32.00 70.10
CA ASN A 158 18.94 31.75 70.66
C ASN A 158 20.00 31.53 69.59
N ASP A 159 19.65 30.95 68.43
CA ASP A 159 20.58 30.81 67.31
C ASP A 159 20.93 32.19 66.76
N VAL A 160 19.92 33.07 66.62
CA VAL A 160 20.11 34.47 66.21
C VAL A 160 20.92 35.25 67.25
N ILE A 161 20.66 35.08 68.55
CA ILE A 161 21.40 35.77 69.61
C ILE A 161 22.86 35.31 69.64
N ARG A 162 23.12 34.00 69.56
CA ARG A 162 24.48 33.44 69.53
C ARG A 162 25.26 33.96 68.32
N GLU A 163 24.64 33.97 67.13
CA GLU A 163 25.24 34.55 65.94
C GLU A 163 25.56 36.05 66.14
N GLN A 164 24.64 36.81 66.74
CA GLN A 164 24.91 38.22 67.07
C GLN A 164 26.05 38.41 68.08
N GLU A 165 26.20 37.52 69.06
CA GLU A 165 27.31 37.56 70.02
C GLU A 165 28.65 37.19 69.38
N GLU A 166 28.68 36.14 68.55
CA GLU A 166 29.86 35.76 67.76
C GLU A 166 30.30 36.91 66.86
N LEU A 167 29.36 37.57 66.16
CA LEU A 167 29.64 38.76 65.35
C LEU A 167 30.17 39.93 66.20
N LYS A 168 29.67 40.14 67.42
CA LYS A 168 30.19 41.19 68.33
C LYS A 168 31.62 40.90 68.80
N ILE A 169 31.92 39.65 69.15
CA ILE A 169 33.26 39.23 69.57
C ILE A 169 34.25 39.39 68.41
N GLU A 170 33.86 38.97 67.20
CA GLU A 170 34.64 39.13 65.98
C GLU A 170 34.96 40.61 65.69
N ILE A 171 33.98 41.51 65.84
CA ILE A 171 34.16 42.96 65.65
C ILE A 171 35.08 43.55 66.72
N SER A 172 34.90 43.17 68.00
CA SER A 172 35.76 43.62 69.10
C SER A 172 37.21 43.12 68.95
N GLY A 173 37.40 41.87 68.53
CA GLY A 173 38.72 41.28 68.27
C GLY A 173 39.45 41.96 67.10
N LYS A 174 38.73 42.25 66.01
CA LYS A 174 39.26 43.01 64.87
C LYS A 174 39.64 44.44 65.26
N ASN A 175 38.83 45.12 66.08
CA ASN A 175 39.16 46.45 66.56
C ASN A 175 40.39 46.47 67.50
N LYS A 176 40.60 45.41 68.30
CA LYS A 176 41.80 45.27 69.14
C LYS A 176 43.08 44.94 68.38
N MET A 177 43.01 44.33 67.19
CA MET A 177 44.17 44.08 66.32
C MET A 177 44.45 45.24 65.35
N ALA A 178 43.52 46.19 65.21
CA ALA A 178 43.67 47.37 64.36
C ALA A 178 44.16 48.63 65.11
N THR A 179 44.50 48.52 66.40
CA THR A 179 45.15 49.57 67.22
C THR A 179 46.56 49.13 67.61
#